data_AF-A0A2J8VAP8-F1
#
_entry.id   AF-A0A2J8VAP8-F1
#
_cell.length_a   1.000
_cell.length_b   1.000
_cell.length_c   1.000
_cell.angle_alpha   90.00
_cell.angle_beta   90.00
_cell.angle_gamma   90.00
#
_symmetry.space_group_name_H-M   'P 1'
#
loop_
_entity.id
_entity.type
_entity.pdbx_description
1 polymer ?
#
loop_
_entity_poly.entity_id
_entity_poly.type
_entity_poly.pdbx_seq_one_letter_code
_entity_poly.pdbx_strand_id
1 'polypeptide(L)'
;MALRPEDPSSGFRHGNVVAFINEKMARHTKGPEFYRENISLSWEEVEDKLRVILEDSEVPSEVKEACTWGSLALGVRFAHRQGQLQNRRVQWLQGFAKLHRSAALVLASNLTELKEQQEMECNEATFQLRLTETSLAEVQRERDMLRWKLFHAELAPPQRQGQATVFPGLATAGGDWTEGAGEQEKEAVAAAGAAGGEGEERYAEAGPAPAEALQGLGGGFRQPLGAVHTQYTPFTSKGHSTGSNSDAFQLGGL
;
A
#
# COMPACT_ATOMS: atom_id res chain seq x y z
N MET A 1 -53.63 -4.46 1.46
CA MET A 1 -52.61 -3.54 0.88
C MET A 1 -51.48 -4.37 0.26
N ALA A 2 -51.00 -3.96 -0.92
CA ALA A 2 -49.87 -4.62 -1.60
C ALA A 2 -48.54 -3.97 -1.22
N LEU A 3 -48.48 -2.63 -1.23
CA LEU A 3 -47.37 -1.86 -0.70
C LEU A 3 -47.59 -1.53 0.78
N ARG A 4 -46.52 -1.57 1.56
CA ARG A 4 -46.51 -1.09 2.95
C ARG A 4 -45.89 0.31 2.98
N PRO A 5 -46.56 1.33 3.54
CA PRO A 5 -46.02 2.69 3.63
C PRO A 5 -44.72 2.77 4.44
N GLU A 6 -44.52 1.84 5.37
CA GLU A 6 -43.33 1.75 6.20
C GLU A 6 -42.22 0.89 5.58
N ASP A 7 -42.42 0.30 4.40
CA ASP A 7 -41.40 -0.53 3.74
C ASP A 7 -40.31 0.36 3.10
N PRO A 8 -39.10 0.43 3.68
CA PRO A 8 -38.01 1.24 3.14
C PRO A 8 -37.51 0.70 1.80
N SER A 9 -37.83 -0.55 1.45
CA SER A 9 -37.44 -1.16 0.19
C SER A 9 -38.37 -0.80 -0.98
N SER A 10 -39.50 -0.14 -0.72
CA SER A 10 -40.46 0.27 -1.75
C SER A 10 -39.93 1.36 -2.68
N GLY A 11 -38.94 2.14 -2.24
CA GLY A 11 -38.36 3.26 -2.99
C GLY A 11 -39.16 4.55 -2.97
N PHE A 12 -40.40 4.52 -2.46
CA PHE A 12 -41.22 5.71 -2.26
C PHE A 12 -40.81 6.44 -0.98
N ARG A 13 -40.73 7.78 -1.06
CA ARG A 13 -40.38 8.64 0.09
C ARG A 13 -41.59 9.13 0.88
N HIS A 14 -42.77 9.12 0.27
CA HIS A 14 -43.96 9.77 0.80
C HIS A 14 -45.11 8.78 0.93
N GLY A 15 -45.62 8.61 2.14
CA GLY A 15 -46.67 7.63 2.44
C GLY A 15 -48.02 7.93 1.76
N ASN A 16 -48.33 9.20 1.49
CA ASN A 16 -49.52 9.59 0.71
C ASN A 16 -49.46 9.09 -0.74
N VAL A 17 -48.27 9.09 -1.37
CA VAL A 17 -48.08 8.52 -2.71
C VAL A 17 -48.28 7.00 -2.67
N VAL A 18 -47.75 6.33 -1.64
CA VAL A 18 -47.96 4.89 -1.45
C VAL A 18 -49.44 4.56 -1.26
N ALA A 19 -50.16 5.34 -0.47
CA ALA A 19 -51.59 5.17 -0.26
C ALA A 19 -52.38 5.35 -1.56
N PHE A 20 -52.08 6.38 -2.35
CA PHE A 20 -52.72 6.63 -3.65
C PHE A 20 -52.46 5.48 -4.65
N ILE A 21 -51.22 5.02 -4.77
CA ILE A 21 -50.89 3.89 -5.65
C ILE A 21 -51.61 2.61 -5.20
N ASN A 22 -51.62 2.33 -3.89
CA ASN A 22 -52.37 1.22 -3.34
C ASN A 22 -53.88 1.32 -3.66
N GLU A 23 -54.47 2.50 -3.54
CA GLU A 23 -55.87 2.75 -3.92
C GLU A 23 -56.08 2.47 -5.42
N LYS A 24 -55.22 2.99 -6.28
CA LYS A 24 -55.31 2.78 -7.73
C LYS A 24 -55.17 1.32 -8.14
N MET A 25 -54.22 0.59 -7.55
CA MET A 25 -54.10 -0.86 -7.76
C MET A 25 -55.32 -1.60 -7.25
N ALA A 26 -55.84 -1.24 -6.07
CA ALA A 26 -56.95 -1.94 -5.42
C ALA A 26 -58.30 -1.79 -6.13
N ARG A 27 -58.39 -0.99 -7.20
CA ARG A 27 -59.57 -0.90 -8.07
C ARG A 27 -59.91 -2.23 -8.73
N HIS A 28 -58.93 -3.10 -8.91
CA HIS A 28 -59.13 -4.46 -9.40
C HIS A 28 -58.26 -5.45 -8.63
N THR A 29 -58.77 -6.67 -8.35
CA THR A 29 -58.04 -7.71 -7.58
C THR A 29 -56.70 -8.07 -8.19
N LYS A 30 -56.63 -8.05 -9.52
CA LYS A 30 -55.41 -8.35 -10.28
C LYS A 30 -54.26 -7.38 -10.02
N GLY A 31 -54.50 -6.12 -9.66
CA GLY A 31 -53.41 -5.15 -9.40
C GLY A 31 -52.52 -5.56 -8.22
N PRO A 32 -53.09 -5.73 -7.01
CA PRO A 32 -52.36 -6.23 -5.85
C PRO A 32 -51.74 -7.63 -6.05
N GLU A 33 -52.41 -8.52 -6.79
CA GLU A 33 -51.90 -9.85 -7.13
C GLU A 33 -50.68 -9.75 -8.03
N PHE A 34 -50.78 -8.98 -9.12
CA PHE A 34 -49.68 -8.73 -10.04
C PHE A 34 -48.46 -8.18 -9.32
N TYR A 35 -48.62 -7.23 -8.40
CA TYR A 35 -47.50 -6.73 -7.59
C TYR A 35 -46.83 -7.85 -6.76
N ARG A 36 -47.63 -8.69 -6.09
CA ARG A 36 -47.11 -9.74 -5.19
C ARG A 36 -46.45 -10.88 -5.94
N GLU A 37 -47.04 -11.32 -7.05
CA GLU A 37 -46.53 -12.41 -7.90
C GLU A 37 -45.19 -12.03 -8.55
N ASN A 38 -44.98 -10.75 -8.83
CA ASN A 38 -43.82 -10.28 -9.60
C ASN A 38 -42.75 -9.61 -8.72
N ILE A 39 -42.90 -9.61 -7.39
CA ILE A 39 -42.00 -8.92 -6.46
C ILE A 39 -40.56 -9.47 -6.43
N SER A 40 -40.40 -10.72 -6.86
CA SER A 40 -39.13 -11.47 -6.87
C SER A 40 -38.51 -11.55 -8.26
N LEU A 41 -39.20 -11.07 -9.29
CA LEU A 41 -38.72 -11.12 -10.67
C LEU A 41 -37.79 -9.95 -10.98
N SER A 42 -37.03 -10.10 -12.05
CA SER A 42 -36.26 -9.00 -12.65
C SER A 42 -37.18 -7.96 -13.29
N TRP A 43 -36.72 -6.72 -13.43
CA TRP A 43 -37.52 -5.67 -14.06
C TRP A 43 -37.91 -6.03 -15.51
N GLU A 44 -37.01 -6.65 -16.26
CA GLU A 44 -37.25 -7.12 -17.63
C GLU A 44 -38.45 -8.09 -17.70
N GLU A 45 -38.46 -9.11 -16.84
CA GLU A 45 -39.58 -10.07 -16.78
C GLU A 45 -40.91 -9.42 -16.36
N VAL A 46 -40.87 -8.41 -15.49
CA VAL A 46 -42.08 -7.65 -15.09
C VAL A 46 -42.60 -6.81 -16.26
N GLU A 47 -41.71 -6.16 -16.98
CA GLU A 47 -42.05 -5.34 -18.16
C GLU A 47 -42.61 -6.20 -19.29
N ASP A 48 -42.03 -7.37 -19.55
CA ASP A 48 -42.53 -8.32 -20.53
C ASP A 48 -43.93 -8.84 -20.18
N LYS A 49 -44.17 -9.18 -18.91
CA LYS A 49 -45.51 -9.57 -18.45
C LYS A 49 -46.52 -8.43 -18.58
N LEU A 50 -46.11 -7.20 -18.27
CA LEU A 50 -46.97 -6.04 -18.45
C LEU A 50 -47.31 -5.83 -19.93
N ARG A 51 -46.32 -5.94 -20.82
CA ARG A 51 -46.51 -5.85 -22.27
C ARG A 51 -47.58 -6.81 -22.75
N VAL A 52 -47.49 -8.09 -22.37
CA VAL A 52 -48.49 -9.11 -22.74
C VAL A 52 -49.90 -8.72 -22.29
N ILE A 53 -50.05 -8.22 -21.06
CA ILE A 53 -51.35 -7.76 -20.52
C ILE A 53 -51.88 -6.55 -21.29
N LEU A 54 -51.01 -5.64 -21.72
CA LEU A 54 -51.41 -4.44 -22.45
C LEU A 54 -51.82 -4.72 -23.89
N GLU A 55 -51.12 -5.64 -24.57
CA GLU A 55 -51.38 -6.05 -25.95
C GLU A 55 -52.63 -6.92 -26.09
N ASP A 56 -53.02 -7.65 -25.05
CA ASP A 56 -54.22 -8.49 -25.05
C ASP A 56 -55.51 -7.64 -25.11
N SER A 57 -56.26 -7.73 -26.20
CA SER A 57 -57.54 -7.02 -26.38
C SER A 57 -58.66 -7.56 -25.50
N GLU A 58 -58.57 -8.80 -25.03
CA GLU A 58 -59.57 -9.44 -24.18
C GLU A 58 -59.49 -8.96 -22.74
N VAL A 59 -58.34 -8.39 -22.32
CA VAL A 59 -58.15 -7.89 -20.96
C VAL A 59 -58.88 -6.54 -20.77
N PRO A 60 -59.76 -6.40 -19.76
CA PRO A 60 -60.46 -5.15 -19.49
C PRO A 60 -59.50 -4.00 -19.12
N SER A 61 -59.87 -2.76 -19.48
CA SER A 61 -59.07 -1.56 -19.19
C SER A 61 -58.74 -1.41 -17.70
N GLU A 62 -59.67 -1.74 -16.81
CA GLU A 62 -59.47 -1.65 -15.35
C GLU A 62 -58.36 -2.59 -14.87
N VAL A 63 -58.24 -3.78 -15.48
CA VAL A 63 -57.17 -4.74 -15.19
C VAL A 63 -55.83 -4.20 -15.68
N LYS A 64 -55.80 -3.65 -16.90
CA LYS A 64 -54.60 -3.02 -17.47
C LYS A 64 -54.12 -1.86 -16.58
N GLU A 65 -55.03 -1.00 -16.15
CA GLU A 65 -54.73 0.11 -15.23
C GLU A 65 -54.22 -0.41 -13.87
N ALA A 66 -54.90 -1.37 -13.26
CA ALA A 66 -54.47 -1.91 -11.97
C ALA A 66 -53.07 -2.57 -12.04
N CYS A 67 -52.79 -3.30 -13.13
CA CYS A 67 -51.48 -3.90 -13.39
C CYS A 67 -50.41 -2.85 -13.70
N THR A 68 -50.71 -1.77 -14.43
CA THR A 68 -49.73 -0.70 -14.69
C THR A 68 -49.32 0.02 -13.40
N TRP A 69 -50.24 0.28 -12.48
CA TRP A 69 -49.90 0.79 -11.15
C TRP A 69 -49.04 -0.21 -10.33
N GLY A 70 -49.32 -1.50 -10.46
CA GLY A 70 -48.48 -2.58 -9.90
C GLY A 70 -47.06 -2.58 -10.45
N SER A 71 -46.92 -2.48 -11.77
CA SER A 71 -45.63 -2.39 -12.44
C SER A 71 -44.88 -1.11 -12.09
N LEU A 72 -45.55 0.04 -12.01
CA LEU A 72 -44.93 1.30 -11.57
C LEU A 72 -44.31 1.13 -10.17
N ALA A 73 -45.06 0.52 -9.25
CA ALA A 73 -44.58 0.27 -7.91
C ALA A 73 -43.37 -0.68 -7.88
N LEU A 74 -43.37 -1.73 -8.71
CA LEU A 74 -42.23 -2.64 -8.88
C LEU A 74 -41.02 -1.94 -9.50
N GLY A 75 -41.23 -1.07 -10.49
CA GLY A 75 -40.17 -0.32 -11.16
C GLY A 75 -39.47 0.66 -10.21
N VAL A 76 -40.23 1.39 -9.40
CA VAL A 76 -39.68 2.28 -8.36
C VAL A 76 -38.86 1.49 -7.33
N ARG A 77 -39.35 0.34 -6.88
CA ARG A 77 -38.63 -0.58 -5.99
C ARG A 77 -37.33 -1.08 -6.63
N PHE A 78 -37.36 -1.47 -7.89
CA PHE A 78 -36.19 -1.96 -8.62
C PHE A 78 -35.13 -0.85 -8.77
N ALA A 79 -35.53 0.34 -9.24
CA ALA A 79 -34.65 1.49 -9.38
C ALA A 79 -34.02 1.89 -8.05
N HIS A 80 -34.80 1.88 -6.96
CA HIS A 80 -34.29 2.16 -5.62
C HIS A 80 -33.23 1.13 -5.17
N ARG A 81 -33.53 -0.17 -5.31
CA ARG A 81 -32.58 -1.24 -4.97
C ARG A 81 -31.30 -1.16 -5.79
N GLN A 82 -31.43 -0.90 -7.09
CA GLN A 82 -30.29 -0.73 -7.97
C GLN A 82 -29.42 0.44 -7.52
N GLY A 83 -30.02 1.60 -7.22
CA GLY A 83 -29.29 2.74 -6.66
C GLY A 83 -28.55 2.41 -5.35
N GLN A 84 -29.20 1.68 -4.44
CA GLN A 84 -28.58 1.25 -3.18
C GLN A 84 -27.37 0.34 -3.40
N LEU A 85 -27.48 -0.64 -4.30
CA LEU A 85 -26.37 -1.54 -4.63
C LEU A 85 -25.21 -0.79 -5.27
N GLN A 86 -25.48 0.12 -6.21
CA GLN A 86 -24.43 0.93 -6.83
C GLN A 86 -23.73 1.83 -5.81
N ASN A 87 -24.48 2.48 -4.92
CA ASN A 87 -23.88 3.31 -3.87
C ASN A 87 -22.97 2.50 -2.95
N ARG A 88 -23.40 1.30 -2.52
CA ARG A 88 -22.55 0.39 -1.72
C ARG A 88 -21.28 -0.02 -2.47
N ARG A 89 -21.40 -0.34 -3.76
CA ARG A 89 -20.25 -0.69 -4.62
C ARG A 89 -19.27 0.47 -4.73
N VAL A 90 -19.75 1.69 -4.95
CA VAL A 90 -18.92 2.91 -5.02
C VAL A 90 -18.23 3.16 -3.69
N GLN A 91 -18.94 3.07 -2.56
CA GLN A 91 -18.37 3.22 -1.22
C GLN A 91 -17.27 2.19 -0.95
N TRP A 92 -17.50 0.93 -1.30
CA TRP A 92 -16.51 -0.14 -1.15
C TRP A 92 -15.26 0.12 -2.00
N LEU A 93 -15.44 0.47 -3.28
CA LEU A 93 -14.33 0.82 -4.18
C LEU A 93 -13.52 2.00 -3.65
N GLN A 94 -14.19 3.02 -3.14
CA GLN A 94 -13.50 4.18 -2.56
C GLN A 94 -12.68 3.80 -1.32
N GLY A 95 -13.22 2.95 -0.43
CA GLY A 95 -12.49 2.43 0.71
C GLY A 95 -11.27 1.61 0.30
N PHE A 96 -11.45 0.72 -0.68
CA PHE A 96 -10.36 -0.09 -1.24
C PHE A 96 -9.26 0.78 -1.86
N ALA A 97 -9.61 1.78 -2.66
CA ALA A 97 -8.64 2.69 -3.26
C ALA A 97 -7.86 3.50 -2.20
N LYS A 98 -8.51 3.93 -1.11
CA LYS A 98 -7.83 4.61 0.02
C LYS A 98 -6.79 3.71 0.67
N LEU A 99 -7.14 2.46 0.96
CA LEU A 99 -6.22 1.46 1.54
C LEU A 99 -5.03 1.19 0.61
N HIS A 100 -5.30 1.03 -0.69
CA HIS A 100 -4.23 0.81 -1.65
C HIS A 100 -3.30 2.03 -1.76
N ARG A 101 -3.87 3.24 -1.75
CA ARG A 101 -3.08 4.48 -1.77
C ARG A 101 -2.21 4.60 -0.52
N SER A 102 -2.73 4.33 0.68
CA SER A 102 -1.93 4.38 1.91
C SER A 102 -0.82 3.32 1.90
N ALA A 103 -1.10 2.10 1.45
CA ALA A 103 -0.08 1.05 1.35
C ALA A 103 1.02 1.42 0.36
N ALA A 104 0.65 2.00 -0.80
CA ALA A 104 1.62 2.47 -1.79
C ALA A 104 2.50 3.61 -1.25
N LEU A 105 1.93 4.53 -0.47
CA LEU A 105 2.69 5.61 0.15
C LEU A 105 3.69 5.09 1.19
N VAL A 106 3.29 4.15 2.05
CA VAL A 106 4.20 3.50 3.02
C VAL A 106 5.30 2.72 2.30
N LEU A 107 4.97 2.01 1.23
CA LEU A 107 5.97 1.30 0.44
C LEU A 107 6.96 2.28 -0.21
N ALA A 108 6.47 3.40 -0.75
CA ALA A 108 7.31 4.42 -1.35
C ALA A 108 8.28 5.03 -0.33
N SER A 109 7.81 5.35 0.89
CA SER A 109 8.67 5.89 1.95
C SER A 109 9.72 4.88 2.42
N ASN A 110 9.35 3.61 2.56
CA ASN A 110 10.31 2.57 2.95
C ASN A 110 11.38 2.38 1.86
N LEU A 111 11.00 2.47 0.58
CA LEU A 111 11.94 2.37 -0.53
C LEU A 111 12.88 3.57 -0.60
N THR A 112 12.43 4.78 -0.25
CA THR A 112 13.33 5.94 -0.16
C THR A 112 14.31 5.80 1.01
N GLU A 113 13.81 5.39 2.18
CA GLU A 113 14.66 5.17 3.36
C GLU A 113 15.73 4.08 3.11
N LEU A 114 15.35 2.95 2.50
CA LEU A 114 16.31 1.89 2.16
C LEU A 114 17.36 2.34 1.16
N LYS A 115 17.01 3.20 0.20
CA LYS A 115 17.98 3.76 -0.75
C LYS A 115 18.96 4.70 -0.06
N GLU A 116 18.46 5.55 0.83
CA GLU A 116 19.31 6.46 1.62
C GLU A 116 20.26 5.67 2.54
N GLN A 117 19.75 4.63 3.21
CA GLN A 117 20.58 3.71 4.01
C GLN A 117 21.67 3.05 3.18
N GLN A 118 21.31 2.51 2.00
CA GLN A 118 22.28 1.89 1.09
C GLN A 118 23.35 2.89 0.62
N GLU A 119 22.95 4.12 0.31
CA GLU A 119 23.88 5.17 -0.10
C GLU A 119 24.86 5.53 1.03
N MET A 120 24.36 5.66 2.27
CA MET A 120 25.22 5.90 3.43
C MET A 120 26.22 4.76 3.66
N GLU A 121 25.77 3.50 3.61
CA GLU A 121 26.66 2.33 3.76
C GLU A 121 27.73 2.28 2.66
N CYS A 122 27.36 2.57 1.41
CA CYS A 122 28.29 2.62 0.30
C CYS A 122 29.32 3.74 0.49
N ASN A 123 28.86 4.94 0.87
CA ASN A 123 29.75 6.08 1.13
C ASN A 123 30.73 5.78 2.27
N GLU A 124 30.28 5.18 3.37
CA GLU A 124 31.15 4.77 4.48
C GLU A 124 32.19 3.74 4.03
N ALA A 125 31.77 2.69 3.31
CA ALA A 125 32.69 1.69 2.79
C ALA A 125 33.75 2.30 1.86
N THR A 126 33.35 3.24 0.99
CA THR A 126 34.31 3.95 0.12
C THR A 126 35.25 4.86 0.90
N PHE A 127 34.80 5.48 1.98
CA PHE A 127 35.64 6.29 2.86
C PHE A 127 36.68 5.42 3.58
N GLN A 128 36.26 4.30 4.15
CA GLN A 128 37.16 3.34 4.80
C GLN A 128 38.19 2.80 3.82
N LEU A 129 37.78 2.44 2.60
CA LEU A 129 38.70 1.99 1.56
C LEU A 129 39.79 3.04 1.31
N ARG A 130 39.41 4.31 1.09
CA ARG A 130 40.38 5.40 0.86
C ARG A 130 41.34 5.57 2.03
N LEU A 131 40.83 5.50 3.27
CA LEU A 131 41.66 5.60 4.47
C LEU A 131 42.72 4.48 4.53
N THR A 132 42.30 3.24 4.21
CA THR A 132 43.23 2.11 4.17
C THR A 132 44.25 2.21 3.03
N GLU A 133 43.84 2.71 1.87
CA GLU A 133 44.74 2.96 0.73
C GLU A 133 45.80 4.00 1.08
N THR A 134 45.42 5.09 1.75
CA THR A 134 46.38 6.12 2.18
C THR A 134 47.36 5.58 3.22
N SER A 135 46.87 4.83 4.22
CA SER A 135 47.72 4.21 5.23
C SER A 135 48.68 3.18 4.62
N LEU A 136 48.20 2.37 3.67
CA LEU A 136 49.03 1.41 2.95
C LEU A 136 50.12 2.13 2.15
N ALA A 137 49.81 3.24 1.49
CA ALA A 137 50.79 4.04 0.76
C ALA A 137 51.87 4.63 1.70
N GLU A 138 51.50 5.04 2.91
CA GLU A 138 52.45 5.50 3.93
C GLU A 138 53.39 4.39 4.38
N VAL A 139 52.85 3.23 4.77
CA VAL A 139 53.65 2.06 5.17
C VAL A 139 54.56 1.59 4.03
N GLN A 140 54.11 1.68 2.79
CA GLN A 140 54.95 1.38 1.61
C GLN A 140 56.14 2.34 1.51
N ARG A 141 55.93 3.65 1.70
CA ARG A 141 57.03 4.65 1.70
C ARG A 141 58.01 4.39 2.83
N GLU A 142 57.52 4.07 4.03
CA GLU A 142 58.37 3.74 5.18
C GLU A 142 59.22 2.50 4.91
N ARG A 143 58.60 1.43 4.39
CA ARG A 143 59.30 0.21 3.97
C ARG A 143 60.40 0.54 2.96
N ASP A 144 60.09 1.33 1.95
CA ASP A 144 61.05 1.67 0.89
C ASP A 144 62.21 2.52 1.42
N MET A 145 61.93 3.42 2.37
CA MET A 145 62.96 4.17 3.09
C MET A 145 63.86 3.23 3.92
N LEU A 146 63.29 2.27 4.63
CA LEU A 146 64.06 1.30 5.43
C LEU A 146 64.92 0.39 4.54
N ARG A 147 64.38 -0.07 3.40
CA ARG A 147 65.14 -0.83 2.39
C ARG A 147 66.32 -0.02 1.88
N TRP A 148 66.12 1.26 1.59
CA TRP A 148 67.19 2.15 1.14
C TRP A 148 68.29 2.33 2.20
N LYS A 149 67.91 2.48 3.48
CA LYS A 149 68.87 2.57 4.60
C LYS A 149 69.67 1.29 4.80
N LEU A 150 69.01 0.12 4.73
CA LEU A 150 69.68 -1.18 4.83
C LEU A 150 70.70 -1.39 3.71
N PHE A 151 70.32 -1.09 2.48
CA PHE A 151 71.21 -1.19 1.32
C PHE A 151 72.48 -0.33 1.50
N HIS A 152 72.35 0.87 2.07
CA HIS A 152 73.50 1.73 2.38
C HIS A 152 74.35 1.19 3.54
N ALA A 153 73.74 0.59 4.56
CA ALA A 153 74.47 -0.02 5.67
C ALA A 153 75.28 -1.25 5.23
N GLU A 154 74.75 -2.06 4.30
CA GLU A 154 75.46 -3.23 3.74
C GLU A 154 76.61 -2.83 2.80
N LEU A 155 76.49 -1.70 2.10
CA LEU A 155 77.55 -1.15 1.25
C LEU A 155 78.61 -0.34 2.03
N ALA A 156 78.35 -0.05 3.31
CA ALA A 156 79.34 0.59 4.16
C ALA A 156 80.48 -0.40 4.48
N PRO A 157 81.76 -0.01 4.33
CA PRO A 157 82.88 -0.93 4.58
C PRO A 157 82.88 -1.37 6.06
N PRO A 158 83.30 -2.63 6.37
CA PRO A 158 83.39 -3.07 7.75
C PRO A 158 84.38 -2.16 8.48
N GLN A 159 83.85 -1.30 9.34
CA GLN A 159 84.66 -0.50 10.23
C GLN A 159 85.35 -1.49 11.17
N ARG A 160 86.67 -1.66 10.99
CA ARG A 160 87.54 -2.43 11.89
C ARG A 160 87.35 -1.92 13.33
N GLN A 161 86.45 -2.52 14.08
CA GLN A 161 86.45 -2.43 15.53
C GLN A 161 87.42 -3.48 16.07
N GLY A 162 88.70 -3.14 15.98
CA GLY A 162 89.78 -3.75 16.72
C GLY A 162 90.34 -2.74 17.72
N GLN A 163 89.52 -2.33 18.69
CA GLN A 163 90.02 -1.68 19.89
C GLN A 163 89.61 -2.55 21.08
N ALA A 164 90.54 -3.42 21.47
CA ALA A 164 90.54 -4.05 22.77
C ALA A 164 90.64 -2.94 23.83
N THR A 165 89.50 -2.53 24.37
CA THR A 165 89.45 -1.79 25.62
C THR A 165 89.69 -2.80 26.73
N VAL A 166 90.94 -2.83 27.21
CA VAL A 166 91.30 -3.49 28.47
C VAL A 166 90.48 -2.83 29.57
N PHE A 167 89.53 -3.57 30.13
CA PHE A 167 88.90 -3.26 31.41
C PHE A 167 89.91 -3.49 32.54
N PRO A 168 90.04 -2.56 33.49
CA PRO A 168 90.38 -2.89 34.86
C PRO A 168 89.14 -2.66 35.74
N GLY A 169 88.63 -3.74 36.32
CA GLY A 169 87.55 -3.68 37.29
C GLY A 169 88.02 -3.24 38.67
N LEU A 170 87.12 -2.63 39.44
CA LEU A 170 86.93 -2.96 40.86
C LEU A 170 85.58 -2.42 41.36
N ALA A 171 84.96 -3.25 42.19
CA ALA A 171 83.61 -3.21 42.71
C ALA A 171 83.28 -1.98 43.58
N THR A 172 81.98 -1.72 43.76
CA THR A 172 81.19 -1.91 45.01
C THR A 172 80.07 -0.86 45.12
N ALA A 173 78.95 -1.27 45.71
CA ALA A 173 77.77 -0.51 46.15
C ALA A 173 76.77 -0.15 45.02
N GLY A 174 75.48 -0.41 45.12
CA GLY A 174 74.63 -0.68 46.28
C GLY A 174 73.44 0.28 46.20
N GLY A 175 72.22 -0.28 46.10
CA GLY A 175 70.95 0.46 46.09
C GLY A 175 70.60 1.10 44.74
N ASP A 176 69.35 1.33 44.38
CA ASP A 176 68.07 1.01 45.00
C ASP A 176 67.02 1.28 43.90
N TRP A 177 65.88 0.61 43.99
CA TRP A 177 64.74 0.86 43.11
C TRP A 177 64.08 2.18 43.49
N THR A 178 63.74 3.02 42.50
CA THR A 178 62.60 3.93 42.64
C THR A 178 61.91 4.15 41.30
N GLU A 179 60.80 3.43 41.16
CA GLU A 179 59.64 3.79 40.36
C GLU A 179 59.06 5.12 40.89
N GLY A 180 58.78 6.05 39.98
CA GLY A 180 58.26 7.37 40.30
C GLY A 180 57.19 7.77 39.29
N ALA A 181 55.96 7.39 39.61
CA ALA A 181 54.75 7.94 39.02
C ALA A 181 54.64 9.45 39.31
N GLY A 182 54.12 10.21 38.35
CA GLY A 182 53.87 11.62 38.48
C GLY A 182 52.94 12.12 37.38
N GLU A 183 51.65 12.09 37.69
CA GLU A 183 50.54 12.68 36.94
C GLU A 183 50.77 14.19 36.72
N GLN A 184 50.32 14.70 35.56
CA GLN A 184 50.00 16.12 35.48
C GLN A 184 48.81 16.36 34.54
N GLU A 185 47.66 16.48 35.20
CA GLU A 185 46.43 17.11 34.77
C GLU A 185 46.64 18.63 34.61
N LYS A 186 46.09 19.24 33.56
CA LYS A 186 45.78 20.67 33.50
C LYS A 186 44.55 20.92 32.63
N GLU A 187 43.46 21.28 33.31
CA GLU A 187 42.24 21.83 32.74
C GLU A 187 42.23 23.38 32.84
N ALA A 188 41.40 23.98 31.99
CA ALA A 188 40.84 25.35 32.01
C ALA A 188 41.79 26.52 31.62
N VAL A 189 41.36 27.58 30.90
CA VAL A 189 40.15 28.39 31.03
C VAL A 189 39.80 29.08 29.68
N ALA A 190 38.49 29.33 29.50
CA ALA A 190 37.81 30.02 28.41
C ALA A 190 38.08 31.55 28.27
N ALA A 191 37.71 32.11 27.11
CA ALA A 191 37.25 33.50 27.00
C ALA A 191 36.31 33.69 25.78
N ALA A 192 35.32 34.55 25.95
CA ALA A 192 34.15 34.77 25.10
C ALA A 192 34.15 36.11 24.35
N GLY A 193 33.19 36.25 23.40
CA GLY A 193 32.64 37.51 22.88
C GLY A 193 32.84 37.71 21.36
N ALA A 194 31.96 38.34 20.57
CA ALA A 194 30.59 38.83 20.73
C ALA A 194 30.08 39.35 19.34
N ALA A 195 28.75 39.49 19.22
CA ALA A 195 27.99 40.55 18.52
C ALA A 195 27.61 40.49 17.02
N GLY A 196 26.35 40.91 16.77
CA GLY A 196 25.74 41.41 15.52
C GLY A 196 24.76 40.41 14.88
N GLY A 197 23.46 40.64 14.68
CA GLY A 197 22.63 41.86 14.64
C GLY A 197 21.77 41.81 13.36
N GLU A 198 20.50 42.23 13.45
CA GLU A 198 19.53 42.47 12.35
C GLU A 198 18.81 41.20 11.80
N GLY A 199 17.50 41.15 11.54
CA GLY A 199 16.47 42.17 11.39
C GLY A 199 15.64 41.87 10.13
N GLU A 200 14.32 41.74 10.31
CA GLU A 200 13.26 42.05 9.32
C GLU A 200 12.58 40.93 8.49
N GLU A 201 11.26 41.07 8.48
CA GLU A 201 10.19 40.19 7.99
C GLU A 201 9.96 40.34 6.47
N ARG A 202 9.50 39.27 5.80
CA ARG A 202 8.38 39.36 4.83
C ARG A 202 7.82 38.00 4.39
N TYR A 203 6.49 38.00 4.34
CA TYR A 203 5.51 36.99 3.96
C TYR A 203 5.81 36.13 2.73
N ALA A 204 5.59 34.82 2.86
CA ALA A 204 5.10 33.97 1.78
C ALA A 204 4.22 32.85 2.37
N GLU A 205 2.98 32.84 1.93
CA GLU A 205 1.88 31.93 2.25
C GLU A 205 2.20 30.49 1.83
N ALA A 206 2.19 29.55 2.78
CA ALA A 206 2.22 28.11 2.52
C ALA A 206 1.24 27.41 3.47
N GLY A 207 0.26 26.70 2.91
CA GLY A 207 -0.81 26.01 3.62
C GLY A 207 -0.34 24.92 4.59
N PRO A 208 -1.24 24.39 5.44
CA PRO A 208 -0.83 23.61 6.61
C PRO A 208 -0.31 22.23 6.23
N ALA A 209 0.84 21.86 6.80
CA ALA A 209 1.41 20.52 6.78
C ALA A 209 0.68 19.59 7.79
N PRO A 210 0.59 18.28 7.54
CA PRO A 210 -0.25 17.37 8.29
C PRO A 210 0.51 16.79 9.49
N ALA A 211 0.49 17.47 10.63
CA ALA A 211 1.11 16.96 11.86
C ALA A 211 0.15 16.11 12.74
N GLU A 212 -1.14 16.00 12.39
CA GLU A 212 -2.14 15.42 13.30
C GLU A 212 -2.69 14.04 12.92
N ALA A 213 -2.19 13.39 11.87
CA ALA A 213 -2.76 12.12 11.40
C ALA A 213 -2.04 10.83 11.88
N LEU A 214 -1.05 10.92 12.77
CA LEU A 214 -0.24 9.76 13.19
C LEU A 214 -0.44 9.32 14.64
N GLN A 215 -1.48 9.80 15.33
CA GLN A 215 -1.85 9.30 16.66
C GLN A 215 -3.07 8.41 16.56
N GLY A 216 -2.84 7.18 16.11
CA GLY A 216 -3.87 6.15 16.15
C GLY A 216 -3.33 4.84 15.64
N LEU A 217 -3.33 3.84 16.52
CA LEU A 217 -3.05 2.42 16.26
C LEU A 217 -1.60 1.97 16.51
N GLY A 218 -1.08 2.31 17.69
CA GLY A 218 -0.26 1.36 18.43
C GLY A 218 -1.15 0.26 19.01
N GLY A 219 -1.09 -0.94 18.45
CA GLY A 219 -1.87 -2.09 18.93
C GLY A 219 -1.65 -3.31 18.04
N GLY A 220 -0.77 -4.20 18.48
CA GLY A 220 -0.16 -5.26 17.68
C GLY A 220 -1.12 -6.32 17.11
N PHE A 221 -0.66 -6.94 16.03
CA PHE A 221 -1.19 -8.20 15.55
C PHE A 221 -0.03 -9.20 15.40
N ARG A 222 0.02 -10.19 16.29
CA ARG A 222 0.75 -11.44 16.07
C ARG A 222 -0.19 -12.47 15.44
N GLN A 223 0.21 -12.95 14.26
CA GLN A 223 -0.02 -14.29 13.66
C GLN A 223 -1.46 -14.68 13.20
N PRO A 224 -1.61 -15.70 12.34
CA PRO A 224 -1.05 -15.82 10.98
C PRO A 224 -2.12 -16.20 9.92
N LEU A 225 -1.71 -16.18 8.65
CA LEU A 225 -2.48 -16.51 7.45
C LEU A 225 -3.25 -17.84 7.53
N GLY A 226 -4.57 -17.77 7.41
CA GLY A 226 -5.42 -18.88 6.99
C GLY A 226 -5.67 -18.79 5.48
N ALA A 227 -5.09 -19.71 4.72
CA ALA A 227 -5.30 -19.83 3.29
C ALA A 227 -6.74 -20.28 2.99
N VAL A 228 -7.48 -19.51 2.18
CA VAL A 228 -8.71 -19.98 1.54
C VAL A 228 -8.45 -20.10 0.05
N HIS A 229 -8.31 -21.35 -0.38
CA HIS A 229 -8.29 -21.78 -1.77
C HIS A 229 -9.66 -21.48 -2.37
N THR A 230 -9.73 -20.62 -3.40
CA THR A 230 -10.94 -20.50 -4.22
C THR A 230 -10.58 -20.89 -5.64
N GLN A 231 -11.03 -22.08 -6.05
CA GLN A 231 -10.98 -22.53 -7.45
C GLN A 231 -11.99 -21.71 -8.24
N TYR A 232 -11.51 -21.05 -9.30
CA TYR A 232 -12.32 -20.30 -10.25
C TYR A 232 -12.45 -21.15 -11.52
N THR A 233 -13.66 -21.57 -11.89
CA THR A 233 -13.93 -22.20 -13.20
C THR A 233 -14.77 -21.25 -14.06
N PRO A 234 -14.34 -20.89 -15.28
CA PRO A 234 -15.14 -20.05 -16.16
C PRO A 234 -16.20 -20.88 -16.90
N PHE A 235 -17.43 -20.37 -16.89
CA PHE A 235 -18.59 -20.88 -17.64
C PHE A 235 -18.38 -20.62 -19.14
N THR A 236 -18.36 -21.67 -19.97
CA THR A 236 -18.38 -21.54 -21.44
C THR A 236 -19.81 -21.64 -21.96
N SER A 237 -20.27 -20.56 -22.59
CA SER A 237 -21.52 -20.52 -23.35
C SER A 237 -21.32 -21.27 -24.67
N LYS A 238 -22.11 -22.32 -24.91
CA LYS A 238 -22.19 -23.00 -26.21
C LYS A 238 -23.62 -22.85 -26.73
N GLY A 239 -23.79 -21.90 -27.66
CA GLY A 239 -25.02 -21.68 -28.40
C GLY A 239 -25.35 -22.89 -29.28
N HIS A 240 -26.60 -23.36 -29.17
CA HIS A 240 -27.22 -24.21 -30.17
C HIS A 240 -27.65 -23.34 -31.34
N SER A 241 -27.16 -23.64 -32.54
CA SER A 241 -27.76 -23.18 -33.79
C SER A 241 -28.06 -24.42 -34.63
N THR A 242 -29.36 -24.68 -34.79
CA THR A 242 -29.92 -25.71 -35.66
C THR A 242 -29.79 -25.24 -37.12
N GLY A 243 -28.88 -25.85 -37.87
CA GLY A 243 -28.72 -25.67 -39.31
C GLY A 243 -29.26 -26.87 -40.07
N SER A 244 -30.20 -26.60 -40.98
CA SER A 244 -30.90 -27.52 -41.87
C SER A 244 -30.05 -28.59 -42.55
N ASN A 245 -30.67 -29.76 -42.66
CA ASN A 245 -30.34 -30.86 -43.58
C ASN A 245 -30.16 -30.37 -45.03
N SER A 246 -29.11 -30.86 -45.67
CA SER A 246 -28.99 -30.95 -47.13
C SER A 246 -28.17 -32.19 -47.48
N ASP A 247 -28.88 -33.15 -48.06
CA ASP A 247 -28.49 -34.09 -49.12
C ASP A 247 -27.18 -34.92 -49.08
N ALA A 248 -27.45 -36.23 -49.16
CA ALA A 248 -26.93 -37.17 -50.15
C ALA A 248 -25.52 -37.78 -50.01
N PHE A 249 -25.48 -39.06 -50.41
CA PHE A 249 -24.37 -39.98 -50.66
C PHE A 249 -23.86 -40.86 -49.51
N GLN A 250 -24.26 -42.14 -49.54
CA GLN A 250 -23.40 -43.34 -49.69
C GLN A 250 -24.31 -44.59 -49.79
N LEU A 251 -24.38 -45.29 -50.94
CA LEU A 251 -23.61 -46.51 -51.28
C LEU A 251 -23.69 -47.54 -50.13
N GLY A 252 -24.42 -48.65 -50.19
CA GLY A 252 -24.42 -49.69 -51.22
C GLY A 252 -23.76 -50.95 -50.63
N GLY A 253 -24.48 -52.07 -50.52
CA GLY A 253 -23.84 -53.36 -50.18
C GLY A 253 -24.74 -54.37 -49.46
N LEU A 254 -25.30 -55.28 -50.26
CA LEU A 254 -25.83 -56.63 -49.97
C LEU A 254 -27.16 -56.74 -49.20
#